data_AF-A0A9W7UCI0-F1
#
_entry.id   AF-A0A9W7UCI0-F1
#
_cell.length_a   1.000
_cell.length_b   1.000
_cell.length_c   1.000
_cell.angle_alpha   90.00
_cell.angle_beta   90.00
_cell.angle_gamma   90.00
#
_symmetry.space_group_name_H-M   'P 1'
#
loop_
_entity.id
_entity.type
_entity.pdbx_description
1 polymer ?
#
loop_
_entity_poly.entity_id
_entity_poly.type
_entity_poly.pdbx_seq_one_letter_code
_entity_poly.pdbx_strand_id
1 'polypeptide(L)' 'MNKNINLLLQIIIGIIIMIAPILITGSIYDVTKSFGELLVAELIIRTLSLIIGLLVISTALHRYSQ' A
#
# COMPACT_ATOMS: atom_id res chain seq x y z
N MET A 1 -14.77 18.37 -8.97
CA MET A 1 -14.26 17.06 -9.46
C MET A 1 -15.38 16.04 -9.30
N ASN A 2 -15.67 15.22 -10.32
CA ASN A 2 -16.78 14.24 -10.26
C ASN A 2 -16.57 13.26 -9.08
N LYS A 3 -17.63 12.91 -8.32
CA LYS A 3 -17.57 12.03 -7.14
C LYS A 3 -16.91 10.69 -7.49
N ASN A 4 -17.21 10.18 -8.69
CA ASN A 4 -16.64 8.93 -9.22
C ASN A 4 -15.14 9.06 -9.51
N ILE A 5 -14.69 10.19 -10.05
CA ILE A 5 -13.27 10.45 -10.34
C ILE A 5 -12.48 10.52 -9.03
N ASN A 6 -13.04 11.12 -7.99
CA ASN A 6 -12.40 11.19 -6.67
C ASN A 6 -12.26 9.81 -6.01
N LEU A 7 -13.30 8.96 -6.09
CA LEU A 7 -13.23 7.58 -5.61
C LEU A 7 -12.14 6.79 -6.36
N LEU A 8 -12.12 6.89 -7.69
CA LEU A 8 -11.16 6.18 -8.53
C LEU A 8 -9.72 6.59 -8.22
N LEU A 9 -9.47 7.89 -8.03
CA LEU A 9 -8.16 8.41 -7.58
C LEU A 9 -7.73 7.84 -6.23
N GLN A 10 -8.62 7.81 -5.24
CA GLN A 10 -8.29 7.31 -3.90
C GLN A 10 -8.01 5.80 -3.91
N ILE A 11 -8.72 5.03 -4.74
CA ILE A 11 -8.44 3.61 -4.95
C ILE A 11 -7.05 3.42 -5.57
N ILE A 12 -6.72 4.18 -6.61
CA ILE A 12 -5.39 4.14 -7.25
C ILE A 12 -4.30 4.48 -6.23
N ILE A 13 -4.49 5.53 -5.43
CA ILE A 13 -3.53 5.92 -4.38
C ILE A 13 -3.35 4.79 -3.36
N GLY A 14 -4.43 4.16 -2.90
CA GLY A 14 -4.36 3.02 -1.99
C GLY A 14 -3.56 1.85 -2.56
N ILE A 15 -3.77 1.52 -3.84
CA ILE A 15 -3.02 0.46 -4.55
C ILE A 15 -1.53 0.83 -4.69
N ILE A 16 -1.22 2.09 -5.02
CA ILE A 16 0.17 2.57 -5.11
C ILE A 16 0.88 2.43 -3.76
N ILE A 17 0.21 2.78 -2.65
CA ILE A 17 0.78 2.64 -1.30
C ILE A 17 1.11 1.17 -1.00
N MET A 18 0.26 0.22 -1.40
CA MET A 18 0.50 -1.21 -1.20
C MET A 18 1.71 -1.73 -2.01
N ILE A 19 1.87 -1.23 -3.23
CA ILE A 19 2.91 -1.68 -4.17
C ILE A 19 4.24 -0.96 -3.94
N ALA A 20 4.23 0.23 -3.34
CA ALA A 20 5.42 1.07 -3.14
C ALA A 20 6.60 0.35 -2.46
N PRO A 21 6.42 -0.42 -1.37
CA PRO A 21 7.55 -1.14 -0.76
C PRO A 21 8.20 -2.14 -1.70
N ILE A 22 7.39 -2.83 -2.52
CA ILE A 22 7.87 -3.84 -3.48
C ILE A 22 8.71 -3.17 -4.58
N LEU A 23 8.28 -1.98 -5.04
CA LEU A 23 9.02 -1.20 -6.02
C LEU A 23 10.34 -0.66 -5.44
N ILE A 24 10.30 -0.15 -4.20
CA ILE A 24 11.46 0.48 -3.56
C ILE A 24 12.53 -0.56 -3.23
N THR A 25 12.16 -1.74 -2.72
CA THR A 25 13.14 -2.76 -2.36
C THR A 25 13.59 -3.61 -3.55
N GLY A 26 13.01 -3.41 -4.74
CA GLY A 26 13.46 -4.01 -6.00
C GLY A 26 13.41 -5.55 -6.05
N SER A 27 12.85 -6.18 -5.03
CA SER A 27 12.73 -7.64 -4.90
C SER A 27 11.33 -8.03 -4.47
N ILE A 28 10.77 -9.04 -5.13
CA ILE A 28 9.72 -9.85 -4.51
C ILE A 28 10.42 -10.54 -3.33
N TYR A 29 9.86 -10.43 -2.12
CA TYR A 29 10.48 -10.82 -0.85
C TYR A 29 11.30 -12.11 -1.00
N ASP A 30 12.62 -11.98 -0.96
CA ASP A 30 13.56 -13.09 -1.10
C ASP A 30 14.43 -13.14 0.15
N VAL A 31 14.15 -14.15 0.98
CA VAL A 31 14.84 -14.41 2.25
C VAL A 31 16.33 -14.69 2.10
N THR A 32 16.81 -14.99 0.88
CA THR A 32 18.24 -15.22 0.62
C THR A 32 19.02 -13.95 0.28
N LYS A 33 18.34 -12.83 -0.05
CA LYS A 33 18.99 -11.58 -0.49
C LYS A 33 18.95 -10.44 0.52
N SER A 34 18.26 -10.63 1.63
CA SER A 34 17.97 -9.57 2.59
C SER A 34 18.74 -9.81 3.89
N PHE A 35 19.58 -8.84 4.25
CA PHE A 35 20.53 -8.92 5.37
C PHE A 35 19.80 -8.89 6.72
N GLY A 36 19.45 -10.05 7.28
CA GLY A 36 19.10 -10.25 8.70
C GLY A 36 18.10 -9.24 9.28
N GLU A 37 18.57 -8.22 10.01
CA GLU A 37 17.72 -7.19 10.63
C GLU A 37 16.92 -6.35 9.60
N LEU A 38 17.41 -6.20 8.36
CA LEU A 38 16.67 -5.54 7.29
C LEU A 38 15.41 -6.32 6.87
N LEU A 39 15.36 -7.65 7.05
CA LEU A 39 14.17 -8.46 6.74
C LEU A 39 12.98 -8.05 7.60
N VAL A 40 13.24 -7.84 8.90
CA VAL A 40 12.19 -7.48 9.86
C VAL A 40 11.67 -6.09 9.54
N ALA A 41 12.56 -5.13 9.28
CA ALA A 41 12.17 -3.79 8.87
C ALA A 41 11.39 -3.79 7.54
N GLU A 42 11.84 -4.55 6.55
CA GLU A 42 11.17 -4.67 5.26
C GLU A 42 9.78 -5.32 5.40
N LEU A 43 9.66 -6.36 6.22
CA LEU A 43 8.39 -7.01 6.49
C LEU A 43 7.41 -6.03 7.18
N ILE A 44 7.88 -5.32 8.21
CA ILE A 44 7.07 -4.32 8.93
C ILE A 44 6.57 -3.25 7.97
N ILE A 45 7.44 -2.69 7.11
CA ILE A 45 7.05 -1.67 6.15
C ILE A 45 6.05 -2.21 5.12
N ARG A 46 6.24 -3.43 4.61
CA ARG A 46 5.28 -4.07 3.70
C ARG A 46 3.91 -4.26 4.37
N THR A 47 3.88 -4.72 5.62
CA THR A 47 2.62 -4.89 6.38
C THR A 47 1.94 -3.54 6.65
N LEU A 48 2.69 -2.53 7.07
CA LEU A 48 2.16 -1.18 7.31
C LEU A 48 1.61 -0.56 6.03
N SER A 49 2.34 -0.63 4.93
CA SER A 49 1.87 -0.16 3.63
C SER A 49 0.60 -0.87 3.17
N LEU A 50 0.47 -2.18 3.41
CA LEU A 50 -0.77 -2.90 3.13
C LEU A 50 -1.94 -2.35 3.96
N ILE A 51 -1.76 -2.21 5.27
CA ILE A 51 -2.80 -1.72 6.19
C ILE A 51 -3.21 -0.28 5.81
N ILE A 52 -2.24 0.60 5.57
CA ILE A 52 -2.50 2.00 5.20
C ILE A 52 -3.24 2.06 3.85
N GLY A 53 -2.80 1.29 2.85
CA GLY A 53 -3.47 1.23 1.56
C GLY A 53 -4.93 0.78 1.67
N LEU A 54 -5.20 -0.24 2.50
CA LEU A 54 -6.56 -0.74 2.75
C LEU A 54 -7.42 0.29 3.48
N LEU A 55 -6.85 1.00 4.47
CA LEU A 55 -7.54 2.06 5.20
C LEU A 55 -7.92 3.23 4.29
N VAL A 56 -7.04 3.63 3.37
CA VAL A 56 -7.32 4.68 2.38
C VAL A 56 -8.49 4.27 1.50
N ILE A 57 -8.50 3.04 0.98
CA ILE A 57 -9.58 2.51 0.14
C ILE A 57 -10.90 2.41 0.92
N SER A 58 -10.85 1.88 2.15
CA SER A 58 -12.03 1.74 3.02
C SER A 58 -12.66 3.10 3.33
N THR A 59 -11.84 4.10 3.66
CA THR A 59 -12.31 5.47 3.94
C THR A 59 -12.91 6.11 2.69
N ALA A 60 -12.31 5.90 1.52
CA ALA A 60 -12.81 6.38 0.24
C ALA A 60 -14.21 5.82 -0.07
N LEU A 61 -14.38 4.50 0.11
CA LEU A 61 -15.66 3.82 -0.09
C LEU A 61 -16.72 4.29 0.90
N HIS A 62 -16.35 4.41 2.18
CA HIS A 62 -17.27 4.92 3.21
C HIS A 62 -17.76 6.33 2.87
N ARG A 63 -16.86 7.23 2.47
CA ARG A 63 -17.23 8.60 2.06
C ARG A 63 -18.04 8.62 0.77
N TYR A 64 -17.81 7.70 -0.15
CA TYR A 64 -18.59 7.62 -1.38
C TYR A 64 -20.03 7.15 -1.13
N SER A 65 -20.22 6.26 -0.14
CA SER A 65 -21.52 5.73 0.27
C SER A 65 -22.40 6.75 1.01
N GLN A 66 -21.82 7.79 1.61
CA GLN A 66 -22.53 8.94 2.19
C GLN A 66 -22.90 9.93 1.08
#